data_AF-A0A2V7YLL8-F1
#
_entry.id   AF-A0A2V7YLL8-F1
#
_cell.length_a   1.000
_cell.length_b   1.000
_cell.length_c   1.000
_cell.angle_alpha   90.00
_cell.angle_beta   90.00
_cell.angle_gamma   90.00
#
_symmetry.space_group_name_H-M   'P 1'
#
loop_
_entity.id
_entity.type
_entity.pdbx_description
1 polymer ?
#
loop_
_entity_poly.entity_id
_entity_poly.type
_entity_poly.pdbx_seq_one_letter_code
_entity_poly.pdbx_strand_id
1 'polypeptide(L)'
;MTPEPAALQTAPAEIPAVRRFAWLLRRELWESRWIYLAPFAVTGLLLLGAVPGAFQMPAKMGKVAGLAPAAQHAALTDHYMIASLLLMATTFVVSLFYCLEALQSERRDRSILFWKSLPVSDLATVLSKTTVPFVILPLLTVVLAAVAHAVMLLLSSAVLMA
;
A
#
# COMPACT_ATOMS: atom_id res chain seq x y z
N MET A 1 -51.67 24.12 -37.85
CA MET A 1 -51.13 22.78 -37.54
C MET A 1 -49.62 22.89 -37.63
N THR A 2 -48.96 23.27 -36.53
CA THR A 2 -47.51 23.46 -36.45
C THR A 2 -46.88 22.14 -36.03
N PRO A 3 -45.81 21.65 -36.70
CA PRO A 3 -45.17 20.40 -36.32
C PRO A 3 -44.45 20.55 -34.98
N GLU A 4 -44.64 19.57 -34.10
CA GLU A 4 -43.98 19.47 -32.79
C GLU A 4 -42.46 19.25 -32.99
N PRO A 5 -41.57 19.96 -32.27
CA PRO A 5 -40.13 19.76 -32.43
C PRO A 5 -39.75 18.36 -31.94
N ALA A 6 -39.14 17.57 -32.83
CA ALA A 6 -38.66 16.23 -32.54
C ALA A 6 -37.79 16.22 -31.28
N ALA A 7 -38.28 15.55 -30.23
CA ALA A 7 -37.52 15.32 -29.01
C ALA A 7 -36.19 14.64 -29.37
N LEU A 8 -35.08 15.34 -29.16
CA LEU A 8 -33.74 14.77 -29.26
C LEU A 8 -33.65 13.62 -28.25
N GLN A 9 -33.75 12.38 -28.73
CA GLN A 9 -33.41 11.21 -27.92
C GLN A 9 -31.92 11.29 -27.60
N THR A 10 -31.60 11.84 -26.42
CA THR A 10 -30.27 11.72 -25.85
C THR A 10 -30.09 10.26 -25.44
N ALA A 11 -29.53 9.45 -26.32
CA ALA A 11 -29.14 8.09 -25.98
C ALA A 11 -28.27 8.14 -24.71
N PRO A 12 -28.59 7.36 -23.66
CA PRO A 12 -27.79 7.36 -22.45
C PRO A 12 -26.37 6.94 -22.82
N ALA A 13 -25.40 7.82 -22.56
CA ALA A 13 -24.00 7.52 -22.80
C ALA A 13 -23.60 6.32 -21.94
N GLU A 14 -23.35 5.16 -22.56
CA GLU A 14 -22.93 3.97 -21.83
C GLU A 14 -21.54 4.22 -21.23
N ILE A 15 -21.48 4.39 -19.91
CA ILE A 15 -20.21 4.59 -19.22
C ILE A 15 -19.46 3.24 -19.20
N PRO A 16 -18.21 3.19 -19.72
CA PRO A 16 -17.41 1.96 -19.72
C PRO A 16 -17.27 1.40 -18.30
N ALA A 17 -17.42 0.08 -18.14
CA ALA A 17 -17.33 -0.60 -16.84
C ALA A 17 -16.01 -0.33 -16.11
N VAL A 18 -14.90 -0.26 -16.85
CA VAL A 18 -13.57 0.08 -16.32
C VAL A 18 -13.54 1.47 -15.69
N ARG A 19 -14.22 2.46 -16.32
CA ARG A 19 -14.26 3.83 -15.81
C ARG A 19 -15.10 3.93 -14.54
N ARG A 20 -16.21 3.19 -14.48
CA ARG A 20 -17.03 3.05 -13.26
C ARG A 20 -16.24 2.43 -12.12
N PHE A 21 -15.53 1.33 -12.40
CA PHE A 21 -14.66 0.66 -11.43
C PHE A 21 -13.56 1.58 -10.90
N ALA A 22 -12.85 2.28 -11.79
CA ALA A 22 -11.80 3.22 -11.40
C ALA A 22 -12.32 4.36 -10.52
N TRP A 23 -13.53 4.86 -10.78
CA TRP A 23 -14.18 5.87 -9.94
C TRP A 23 -14.59 5.35 -8.56
N LEU A 24 -15.14 4.14 -8.48
CA LEU A 24 -15.45 3.49 -7.21
C LEU A 24 -14.20 3.27 -6.37
N LEU A 25 -13.14 2.75 -6.99
CA LEU A 25 -11.85 2.54 -6.35
C LEU A 25 -11.27 3.88 -5.85
N ARG A 26 -11.33 4.93 -6.66
CA ARG A 26 -10.86 6.26 -6.26
C ARG A 26 -11.64 6.83 -5.08
N ARG A 27 -12.97 6.62 -5.04
CA ARG A 27 -13.81 7.06 -3.92
C ARG A 27 -13.45 6.32 -2.64
N GLU A 28 -13.30 5.00 -2.72
CA GLU A 28 -12.91 4.14 -1.60
C GLU A 28 -11.56 4.60 -0.99
N LEU A 29 -10.56 4.81 -1.85
CA LEU A 29 -9.23 5.28 -1.42
C LEU A 29 -9.25 6.68 -0.82
N TRP A 30 -10.20 7.51 -1.22
CA TRP A 30 -10.39 8.85 -0.66
C TRP A 30 -11.02 8.81 0.73
N GLU A 31 -11.92 7.87 0.99
CA GLU A 31 -12.53 7.64 2.30
C GLU A 31 -11.52 7.01 3.27
N SER A 32 -10.73 6.03 2.82
CA SER A 32 -9.76 5.32 3.65
C SER A 32 -8.37 5.95 3.68
N ARG A 33 -8.27 7.25 4.02
CA ARG A 33 -6.98 8.00 4.01
C ARG A 33 -5.90 7.39 4.91
N TRP A 34 -6.30 6.65 5.95
CA TRP A 34 -5.38 5.99 6.89
C TRP A 34 -4.58 4.84 6.25
N ILE A 35 -5.06 4.25 5.14
CA ILE A 35 -4.37 3.18 4.41
C ILE A 35 -2.98 3.61 3.95
N TYR A 36 -2.82 4.87 3.57
CA TYR A 36 -1.54 5.42 3.12
C TYR A 36 -0.71 5.95 4.28
N LEU A 37 -1.35 6.60 5.26
CA LEU A 37 -0.64 7.23 6.36
C LEU A 37 0.15 6.22 7.20
N ALA A 38 -0.42 5.04 7.46
CA ALA A 38 0.19 4.05 8.33
C ALA A 38 1.52 3.48 7.75
N PRO A 39 1.57 2.96 6.50
CA PRO A 39 2.83 2.53 5.90
C PRO A 39 3.86 3.66 5.82
N PHE A 40 3.46 4.88 5.43
CA PHE A 40 4.37 6.02 5.36
C PHE A 40 4.96 6.41 6.72
N ALA A 41 4.14 6.44 7.76
CA ALA A 41 4.60 6.73 9.12
C ALA A 41 5.61 5.69 9.61
N VAL A 42 5.36 4.41 9.35
CA VAL A 42 6.29 3.33 9.69
C VAL A 42 7.58 3.43 8.88
N THR A 43 7.52 3.70 7.58
CA THR A 43 8.72 3.93 6.76
C THR A 43 9.55 5.09 7.31
N GLY A 44 8.91 6.21 7.66
CA GLY A 44 9.58 7.35 8.29
C GLY A 44 10.24 6.98 9.61
N LEU A 45 9.54 6.25 10.47
CA LEU A 45 10.08 5.78 11.76
C LEU A 45 11.29 4.84 11.58
N LEU A 46 11.22 3.92 10.61
CA LEU A 46 12.33 3.02 10.29
C LEU A 46 13.56 3.79 9.78
N LEU A 47 13.35 4.78 8.92
CA LEU A 47 14.42 5.64 8.42
C LEU A 47 15.07 6.44 9.55
N LEU A 48 14.26 7.02 10.45
CA LEU A 48 14.76 7.72 11.63
C LEU A 48 15.57 6.78 12.55
N GLY A 49 15.10 5.56 12.77
CA GLY A 49 15.80 4.54 13.55
C GLY A 49 17.11 4.06 12.90
N ALA A 50 17.23 4.14 11.58
CA ALA A 50 18.44 3.77 10.86
C ALA A 50 19.57 4.81 11.00
N VAL A 51 19.25 6.07 11.32
CA VAL A 51 20.24 7.16 11.42
C VAL A 51 21.32 6.87 12.48
N PRO A 52 20.99 6.57 13.76
CA PRO A 52 22.00 6.20 14.74
C PRO A 52 22.81 4.96 14.30
N GLY A 53 22.15 3.99 13.66
CA GLY A 53 22.80 2.77 13.16
C GLY A 53 23.89 3.08 12.14
N ALA A 54 23.61 3.99 11.19
CA ALA A 54 24.56 4.42 10.16
C ALA A 54 25.80 5.10 10.76
N PHE A 55 25.64 5.98 11.76
CA PHE A 55 26.79 6.61 12.43
C PHE A 55 27.66 5.63 13.22
N GLN A 56 27.10 4.49 13.65
CA GLN A 56 27.84 3.44 14.34
C GLN A 56 28.52 2.45 13.37
N MET A 57 28.21 2.50 12.07
CA MET A 57 28.74 1.56 11.07
C MET A 57 30.28 1.57 10.97
N PRO A 58 30.99 2.71 10.92
CA PRO A 58 32.45 2.71 10.82
C PRO A 58 33.13 1.94 11.97
N ALA A 59 32.63 2.12 13.20
CA ALA A 59 33.11 1.41 14.38
C ALA A 59 32.75 -0.09 14.35
N LYS A 60 31.61 -0.46 13.75
CA LYS A 60 31.20 -1.85 13.56
C LYS A 60 31.98 -2.54 12.43
N MET A 61 32.34 -1.83 11.37
CA MET A 61 33.09 -2.38 10.23
C MET A 61 34.47 -2.89 10.66
N GLY A 62 35.16 -2.21 11.59
CA GLY A 62 36.41 -2.73 12.15
C GLY A 62 36.26 -4.07 12.87
N LYS A 63 35.11 -4.31 13.51
CA LYS A 63 34.78 -5.59 14.17
C LYS A 63 34.32 -6.65 13.17
N VAL A 64 33.56 -6.25 12.16
CA VAL A 64 33.02 -7.15 11.12
C VAL A 64 34.11 -7.59 10.14
N ALA A 65 35.09 -6.72 9.84
CA ALA A 65 36.22 -7.04 8.98
C ALA A 65 37.07 -8.22 9.49
N GLY A 66 37.07 -8.47 10.81
CA GLY A 66 37.74 -9.62 11.42
C GLY A 66 36.91 -10.92 11.42
N LEU A 67 35.64 -10.88 10.99
CA LEU A 67 34.76 -12.05 10.93
C LEU A 67 34.97 -12.84 9.64
N ALA A 68 34.61 -14.13 9.66
CA ALA A 68 34.60 -14.97 8.47
C ALA A 68 33.67 -14.36 7.38
N PRO A 69 33.98 -14.52 6.07
CA PRO A 69 33.21 -13.89 4.98
C PRO A 69 31.70 -14.16 5.02
N ALA A 70 31.30 -15.37 5.45
CA ALA A 70 29.89 -15.72 5.62
C ALA A 70 29.18 -14.90 6.72
N ALA A 71 29.87 -14.63 7.84
CA ALA A 71 29.33 -13.83 8.95
C ALA A 71 29.30 -12.33 8.61
N GLN A 72 30.19 -11.85 7.75
CA GLN A 72 30.18 -10.48 7.23
C GLN A 72 28.92 -10.23 6.40
N HIS A 73 28.60 -11.13 5.47
CA HIS A 73 27.40 -11.02 4.64
C HIS A 73 26.13 -11.01 5.50
N ALA A 74 26.03 -11.91 6.47
CA ALA A 74 24.88 -11.99 7.38
C ALA A 74 24.64 -10.68 8.14
N ALA A 75 25.70 -10.10 8.72
CA ALA A 75 25.61 -8.86 9.50
C ALA A 75 25.16 -7.65 8.64
N LEU A 76 25.55 -7.62 7.36
CA LEU A 76 25.12 -6.57 6.43
C LEU A 76 23.68 -6.76 5.97
N THR A 77 23.24 -8.00 5.73
CA THR A 77 21.88 -8.30 5.28
C THR A 77 20.82 -8.15 6.37
N ASP A 78 21.15 -8.46 7.62
CA ASP A 78 20.19 -8.46 8.74
C ASP A 78 19.50 -7.09 8.91
N HIS A 79 20.21 -6.00 8.69
CA HIS A 79 19.66 -4.65 8.81
C HIS A 79 18.54 -4.38 7.79
N TYR A 80 18.75 -4.78 6.53
CA TYR A 80 17.75 -4.65 5.46
C TYR A 80 16.60 -5.64 5.62
N MET A 81 16.89 -6.84 6.14
CA MET A 81 15.88 -7.85 6.44
C MET A 81 14.90 -7.39 7.52
N ILE A 82 15.39 -6.79 8.60
CA ILE A 82 14.55 -6.25 9.67
C ILE A 82 13.63 -5.15 9.15
N ALA A 83 14.16 -4.22 8.34
CA ALA A 83 13.35 -3.15 7.75
C ALA A 83 12.26 -3.71 6.82
N SER A 84 12.60 -4.67 5.96
CA SER A 84 11.66 -5.34 5.07
C SER A 84 10.58 -6.09 5.83
N LEU A 85 10.95 -6.82 6.89
CA LEU A 85 10.02 -7.57 7.73
C LEU A 85 9.01 -6.64 8.41
N LEU A 86 9.47 -5.51 8.96
CA LEU A 86 8.60 -4.56 9.64
C LEU A 86 7.64 -3.85 8.68
N LEU A 87 8.08 -3.50 7.47
CA LEU A 87 7.21 -2.96 6.43
C LEU A 87 6.18 -4.00 5.96
N MET A 88 6.59 -5.24 5.75
CA MET A 88 5.70 -6.33 5.33
C MET A 88 4.66 -6.64 6.42
N ALA A 89 5.07 -6.72 7.69
CA ALA A 89 4.18 -6.92 8.83
C ALA A 89 3.17 -5.77 8.95
N THR A 90 3.64 -4.52 8.81
CA THR A 90 2.76 -3.34 8.83
C THR A 90 1.72 -3.42 7.72
N THR A 91 2.14 -3.75 6.51
CA THR A 91 1.25 -3.88 5.34
C THR A 91 0.21 -4.96 5.59
N PHE A 92 0.61 -6.12 6.11
CA PHE A 92 -0.29 -7.19 6.46
C PHE A 92 -1.34 -6.76 7.50
N VAL A 93 -0.90 -6.08 8.56
CA VAL A 93 -1.80 -5.55 9.60
C VAL A 93 -2.77 -4.52 9.02
N VAL A 94 -2.28 -3.54 8.25
CA VAL A 94 -3.12 -2.53 7.60
C VAL A 94 -4.14 -3.17 6.65
N SER A 95 -3.72 -4.16 5.86
CA SER A 95 -4.62 -4.93 4.99
C SER A 95 -5.71 -5.65 5.77
N LEU A 96 -5.39 -6.28 6.91
CA LEU A 96 -6.39 -6.92 7.76
C LEU A 96 -7.40 -5.92 8.31
N PHE A 97 -6.93 -4.80 8.86
CA PHE A 97 -7.81 -3.74 9.39
C PHE A 97 -8.71 -3.16 8.30
N TYR A 98 -8.18 -2.94 7.11
CA TYR A 98 -8.98 -2.50 5.96
C TYR A 98 -10.07 -3.52 5.58
N CYS A 99 -9.73 -4.80 5.49
CA CYS A 99 -10.70 -5.86 5.22
C CYS A 99 -11.80 -5.93 6.29
N LEU A 100 -11.45 -5.73 7.57
CA LEU A 100 -12.41 -5.69 8.67
C LEU A 100 -13.34 -4.48 8.56
N GLU A 101 -12.80 -3.29 8.30
CA GLU A 101 -13.58 -2.07 8.11
C GLU A 101 -14.55 -2.21 6.93
N ALA A 102 -14.07 -2.74 5.80
CA ALA A 102 -14.87 -3.01 4.61
C ALA A 102 -15.99 -4.04 4.86
N LEU A 103 -15.74 -5.06 5.70
CA LEU A 103 -16.75 -6.04 6.09
C LEU A 103 -17.78 -5.45 7.07
N GLN A 104 -17.32 -4.62 8.01
CA GLN A 104 -18.18 -3.96 8.98
C GLN A 104 -19.10 -2.95 8.29
N SER A 105 -18.62 -2.25 7.26
CA SER A 105 -19.41 -1.29 6.49
C SER A 105 -20.60 -1.98 5.81
N GLU A 106 -20.37 -3.11 5.12
CA GLU A 106 -21.42 -3.88 4.45
C GLU A 106 -22.46 -4.44 5.44
N ARG A 107 -22.03 -4.88 6.63
CA ARG A 107 -22.95 -5.35 7.67
C ARG A 107 -23.82 -4.21 8.21
N ARG A 108 -23.27 -3.01 8.34
CA ARG A 108 -23.99 -1.83 8.82
C ARG A 108 -25.09 -1.41 7.85
N ASP A 109 -24.83 -1.55 6.55
CA ASP A 109 -25.75 -1.10 5.49
C ASP A 109 -26.83 -2.14 5.12
N ARG A 110 -26.86 -3.29 5.78
CA ARG A 110 -27.82 -4.41 5.53
C ARG A 110 -27.84 -4.88 4.08
N SER A 111 -26.82 -4.57 3.29
CA SER A 111 -26.65 -4.99 1.88
C SER A 111 -26.66 -6.51 1.73
N ILE A 112 -26.31 -7.26 2.78
CA ILE A 112 -26.35 -8.73 2.80
C ILE A 112 -27.72 -9.33 2.46
N LEU A 113 -28.82 -8.61 2.73
CA LEU A 113 -30.19 -9.01 2.35
C LEU A 113 -30.50 -8.70 0.88
N PHE A 114 -29.84 -7.69 0.33
CA PHE A 114 -29.97 -7.22 -1.06
C PHE A 114 -29.16 -8.06 -2.06
N TRP A 115 -28.05 -8.65 -1.61
CA TRP A 115 -27.19 -9.58 -2.38
C TRP A 115 -27.95 -10.82 -2.89
N LYS A 116 -29.05 -11.16 -2.24
CA LYS A 116 -29.92 -12.24 -2.69
C LYS A 116 -30.79 -11.84 -3.90
N SER A 117 -30.85 -10.55 -4.26
CA SER A 117 -31.83 -10.01 -5.22
C SER A 117 -31.26 -9.30 -6.46
N LEU A 118 -29.94 -9.09 -6.60
CA LEU A 118 -29.39 -8.40 -7.79
C LEU A 118 -28.35 -9.22 -8.58
N PRO A 119 -28.39 -9.23 -9.93
CA PRO A 119 -27.66 -10.24 -10.71
C PRO A 119 -26.20 -9.92 -11.08
N VAL A 120 -25.71 -8.66 -11.07
CA VAL A 120 -24.37 -8.35 -11.65
C VAL A 120 -23.59 -7.21 -10.95
N SER A 121 -24.22 -6.35 -10.14
CA SER A 121 -23.55 -5.14 -9.63
C SER A 121 -22.62 -5.36 -8.41
N ASP A 122 -22.76 -6.46 -7.68
CA ASP A 122 -21.99 -6.71 -6.44
C ASP A 122 -20.54 -7.15 -6.70
N LEU A 123 -20.27 -7.88 -7.78
CA LEU A 123 -18.91 -8.36 -8.09
C LEU A 123 -17.92 -7.21 -8.31
N ALA A 124 -18.35 -6.12 -8.95
CA ALA A 124 -17.49 -4.96 -9.19
C ALA A 124 -17.08 -4.27 -7.86
N THR A 125 -18.01 -4.20 -6.90
CA THR A 125 -17.78 -3.59 -5.58
C THR A 125 -16.87 -4.46 -4.70
N VAL A 126 -17.06 -5.78 -4.76
CA VAL A 126 -16.19 -6.74 -4.08
C VAL A 126 -14.79 -6.69 -4.65
N LEU A 127 -14.67 -6.71 -5.98
CA LEU A 127 -13.38 -6.61 -6.66
C LEU A 127 -12.67 -5.30 -6.34
N SER A 128 -13.38 -4.17 -6.20
CA SER A 128 -12.73 -2.91 -5.83
C SER A 128 -12.17 -2.97 -4.42
N LYS A 129 -12.90 -3.54 -3.48
CA LYS A 129 -12.47 -3.69 -2.08
C LYS A 129 -11.37 -4.74 -1.92
N THR A 130 -11.37 -5.82 -2.70
CA THR A 130 -10.28 -6.82 -2.64
C THR A 130 -9.01 -6.36 -3.36
N THR A 131 -9.13 -5.53 -4.41
CA THR A 131 -7.96 -5.03 -5.14
C THR A 131 -7.07 -4.14 -4.26
N VAL A 132 -7.63 -3.41 -3.30
CA VAL A 132 -6.86 -2.51 -2.41
C VAL A 132 -5.79 -3.27 -1.59
N PRO A 133 -6.13 -4.29 -0.77
CA PRO A 133 -5.14 -5.02 0.04
C PRO A 133 -4.27 -5.99 -0.76
N PHE A 134 -4.71 -6.43 -1.94
CA PHE A 134 -3.96 -7.39 -2.76
C PHE A 134 -3.06 -6.77 -3.83
N VAL A 135 -3.35 -5.54 -4.28
CA VAL A 135 -2.59 -4.89 -5.35
C VAL A 135 -2.02 -3.56 -4.90
N ILE A 136 -2.87 -2.67 -4.36
CA ILE A 136 -2.46 -1.30 -4.04
C ILE A 136 -1.51 -1.26 -2.85
N LEU A 137 -1.87 -1.92 -1.76
CA LEU A 137 -1.03 -1.97 -0.56
C LEU A 137 0.31 -2.68 -0.83
N PRO A 138 0.37 -3.87 -1.46
CA PRO A 138 1.64 -4.51 -1.78
C PRO A 138 2.53 -3.67 -2.70
N LEU A 139 1.96 -3.03 -3.72
CA LEU A 139 2.72 -2.15 -4.62
C LEU A 139 3.30 -0.94 -3.88
N LEU A 140 2.50 -0.31 -3.02
CA LEU A 140 2.95 0.78 -2.17
C LEU A 140 4.11 0.35 -1.28
N THR A 141 4.01 -0.83 -0.66
CA THR A 141 5.05 -1.37 0.21
C THR A 141 6.36 -1.64 -0.52
N VAL A 142 6.29 -2.17 -1.76
CA VAL A 142 7.49 -2.36 -2.59
C VAL A 142 8.18 -1.02 -2.86
N VAL A 143 7.41 0.01 -3.22
CA VAL A 143 7.96 1.36 -3.46
C VAL A 143 8.58 1.93 -2.19
N LEU A 144 7.89 1.85 -1.06
CA LEU A 144 8.39 2.36 0.23
C LEU A 144 9.64 1.60 0.70
N ALA A 145 9.69 0.28 0.53
CA ALA A 145 10.85 -0.53 0.86
C ALA A 145 12.05 -0.17 -0.03
N ALA A 146 11.84 -0.01 -1.34
CA ALA A 146 12.89 0.41 -2.27
C ALA A 146 13.46 1.78 -1.90
N VAL A 147 12.60 2.75 -1.60
CA VAL A 147 13.01 4.08 -1.14
C VAL A 147 13.77 3.99 0.19
N ALA A 148 13.26 3.23 1.16
CA ALA A 148 13.91 3.06 2.45
C ALA A 148 15.31 2.47 2.31
N HIS A 149 15.46 1.41 1.51
CA HIS A 149 16.76 0.78 1.25
C HIS A 149 17.72 1.71 0.52
N ALA A 150 17.25 2.47 -0.47
CA ALA A 150 18.07 3.45 -1.18
C ALA A 150 18.60 4.53 -0.21
N VAL A 151 17.74 5.06 0.65
CA VAL A 151 18.13 6.07 1.66
C VAL A 151 19.12 5.50 2.67
N MET A 152 18.87 4.29 3.19
CA MET A 152 19.79 3.62 4.13
C MET A 152 21.17 3.38 3.50
N LEU A 153 21.21 2.99 2.23
CA LEU A 153 22.46 2.76 1.49
C LEU A 153 23.22 4.07 1.27
N LEU A 154 22.53 5.12 0.82
CA LEU A 154 23.14 6.44 0.61
C LEU A 154 23.67 7.02 1.92
N LEU A 155 22.90 6.93 3.00
CA LEU A 155 23.31 7.40 4.32
C LEU A 155 24.56 6.66 4.81
N SER A 156 24.56 5.33 4.71
CA SER A 156 25.71 4.52 5.14
C SER A 156 26.95 4.81 4.31
N SER A 157 26.80 4.96 2.99
CA SER A 157 27.90 5.31 2.09
C SER A 157 28.46 6.70 2.40
N ALA A 158 27.61 7.70 2.63
CA ALA A 158 28.03 9.05 2.97
C ALA A 158 28.82 9.09 4.29
N VAL A 159 28.36 8.36 5.31
CA VAL A 159 29.06 8.27 6.61
C VAL A 159 30.41 7.57 6.50
N LEU A 160 30.54 6.56 5.64
CA LEU A 160 31.82 5.86 5.43
C LEU A 160 32.86 6.69 4.66
N MET A 161 32.42 7.66 3.85
CA MET A 161 33.28 8.57 3.10
C MET A 161 33.72 9.80 3.89
N ALA A 162 33.06 10.09 5.02
CA ALA A 162 33.35 11.22 5.91
C ALA A 162 34.43 10.86 6.95
#